data_AF-A0A1I7UED7-F1
#
_entry.id   AF-A0A1I7UED7-F1
#
_cell.length_a   1.000
_cell.length_b   1.000
_cell.length_c   1.000
_cell.angle_alpha   90.00
_cell.angle_beta   90.00
_cell.angle_gamma   90.00
#
_symmetry.space_group_name_H-M   'P 1'
#
loop_
_entity.id
_entity.type
_entity.pdbx_description
1 polymer ?
#
loop_
_entity_poly.entity_id
_entity_poly.type
_entity_poly.pdbx_seq_one_letter_code
_entity_poly.pdbx_strand_id
1 'polypeptide(L)'
;MQNSRLTFVSFTVKWCPYSRRLQDSFYEASELYKQKYPDRKTIWGNVKCEEQKELEEKYKIYKYPTLKVFFFGYLMTEYRGSRSAEELMEYVERMENTANLVKLNEVESLTQWQMHVVPQKGTLILWFPRGSPPFELILKAIALIHDRLTVVVPIATNLLEHEEHKLWFSLDGEHVQTFDGSITNFEEIAEWIKQKSLGMVRELTFENMEEFAEDGTPMLILLRKKDDNDSETNFKINPFMTDGSILKAVLRHYNKEIDDLPFLIIDQFVHSYLSPWNGDEIFANGNIKKFVADLFNEAHHRKYHKKLDDLMKKITDEIEKIEKESELEEKTTKDPGTVGKQESVFKQLKPAKTRYSFAKEEL
;
A
#
# COMPACT_ATOMS: atom_id res chain seq x y z
N MET A 1 2.91 0.94 -24.47
CA MET A 1 3.11 0.63 -23.04
C MET A 1 4.47 -0.03 -22.75
N GLN A 2 4.92 -1.04 -23.51
CA GLN A 2 6.17 -1.77 -23.19
C GLN A 2 7.46 -0.94 -23.30
N ASN A 3 7.49 0.09 -24.15
CA ASN A 3 8.69 0.93 -24.37
C ASN A 3 8.70 2.24 -23.55
N SER A 4 7.69 2.45 -22.70
CA SER A 4 7.57 3.63 -21.82
C SER A 4 7.75 3.20 -20.38
N ARG A 5 8.55 3.96 -19.63
CA ARG A 5 8.73 3.75 -18.19
C ARG A 5 7.41 3.89 -17.45
N LEU A 6 6.68 4.98 -17.68
CA LEU A 6 5.35 5.23 -17.11
C LEU A 6 4.31 5.44 -18.22
N THR A 7 3.15 4.81 -18.08
CA THR A 7 1.94 5.13 -18.85
C THR A 7 0.77 5.40 -17.90
N PHE A 8 0.16 6.58 -17.99
CA PHE A 8 -1.07 6.91 -17.27
C PHE A 8 -2.26 6.81 -18.23
N VAL A 9 -3.22 5.93 -17.93
CA VAL A 9 -4.32 5.58 -18.82
C VAL A 9 -5.66 5.88 -18.15
N SER A 10 -6.49 6.68 -18.81
CA SER A 10 -7.90 6.85 -18.46
C SER A 10 -8.77 5.85 -19.24
N PHE A 11 -9.66 5.17 -18.55
CA PHE A 11 -10.69 4.30 -19.11
C PHE A 11 -12.03 5.02 -19.00
N THR A 12 -12.59 5.39 -20.14
CA THR A 12 -13.74 6.30 -20.22
C THR A 12 -14.81 5.82 -21.18
N VAL A 13 -16.03 6.34 -21.01
CA VAL A 13 -17.20 6.10 -21.87
C VAL A 13 -17.93 7.41 -22.12
N LYS A 14 -18.60 7.55 -23.27
CA LYS A 14 -19.21 8.82 -23.72
C LYS A 14 -20.43 9.21 -22.90
N TRP A 15 -21.24 8.25 -22.47
CA TRP A 15 -22.47 8.48 -21.72
C TRP A 15 -22.22 8.93 -20.26
N CYS A 16 -21.06 8.59 -19.69
CA CYS A 16 -20.73 8.91 -18.30
C CYS A 16 -20.38 10.41 -18.12
N PRO A 17 -21.12 11.17 -17.29
CA PRO A 17 -20.82 12.59 -17.03
C PRO A 17 -19.49 12.80 -16.30
N TYR A 18 -19.05 11.82 -15.50
CA TYR A 18 -17.75 11.87 -14.83
C TYR A 18 -16.59 11.65 -15.80
N SER A 19 -16.78 10.79 -16.81
CA SER A 19 -15.80 10.56 -17.87
C SER A 19 -15.61 11.80 -18.74
N ARG A 20 -16.70 12.48 -19.13
CA ARG A 20 -16.62 13.72 -19.91
C ARG A 20 -15.84 14.80 -19.15
N ARG A 21 -16.16 15.03 -17.86
CA ARG A 21 -15.43 15.99 -17.02
C ARG A 21 -13.94 15.66 -16.86
N LEU A 22 -13.61 14.37 -16.69
CA LEU A 22 -12.21 13.96 -16.58
C LEU A 22 -11.42 14.21 -17.87
N GLN A 23 -12.02 14.03 -19.04
CA GLN A 23 -11.29 14.15 -20.32
C GLN A 23 -10.67 15.54 -20.49
N ASP A 24 -11.38 16.60 -20.10
CA ASP A 24 -10.89 17.98 -20.18
C ASP A 24 -9.64 18.17 -19.30
N SER A 25 -9.76 17.86 -18.01
CA SER A 25 -8.66 17.97 -17.04
C SER A 25 -7.48 17.03 -17.34
N PHE A 26 -7.75 15.84 -17.88
CA PHE A 26 -6.72 14.86 -18.21
C PHE A 26 -5.92 15.28 -19.45
N TYR A 27 -6.59 15.87 -20.44
CA TYR A 27 -5.93 16.46 -21.61
C TYR A 27 -5.05 17.65 -21.20
N GLU A 28 -5.61 18.58 -20.43
CA GLU A 28 -4.87 19.73 -19.89
C GLU A 28 -3.63 19.29 -19.10
N ALA A 29 -3.77 18.36 -18.15
CA ALA A 29 -2.66 17.81 -17.40
C ALA A 29 -1.58 17.21 -18.30
N SER A 30 -1.97 16.48 -19.35
CA SER A 30 -1.02 15.85 -20.27
C SER A 30 -0.22 16.87 -21.09
N GLU A 31 -0.84 17.97 -21.53
CA GLU A 31 -0.17 19.03 -22.27
C GLU A 31 0.77 19.83 -21.35
N LEU A 32 0.30 20.20 -20.15
CA LEU A 32 1.14 20.86 -19.14
C LEU A 32 2.34 20.01 -18.76
N TYR A 33 2.14 18.72 -18.53
CA TYR A 33 3.21 17.78 -18.19
C TYR A 33 4.25 17.68 -19.33
N LYS A 34 3.80 17.57 -20.58
CA LYS A 34 4.68 17.51 -21.75
C LYS A 34 5.49 18.79 -21.93
N GLN A 35 4.90 19.96 -21.67
CA GLN A 35 5.60 21.24 -21.70
C GLN A 35 6.64 21.36 -20.59
N LYS A 36 6.30 20.90 -19.37
CA LYS A 36 7.19 20.95 -18.20
C LYS A 36 8.35 19.93 -18.29
N TYR A 37 8.12 18.77 -18.93
CA TYR A 37 9.07 17.67 -19.01
C TYR A 37 9.21 17.07 -20.42
N PRO A 38 9.74 17.84 -21.40
CA PRO A 38 9.80 17.41 -22.80
C PRO A 38 10.67 16.14 -23.03
N ASP A 39 11.66 15.91 -22.16
CA ASP A 39 12.57 14.77 -22.27
C ASP A 39 12.05 13.49 -21.60
N ARG A 40 10.95 13.56 -20.84
CA ARG A 40 10.37 12.38 -20.16
C ARG A 40 9.53 11.56 -21.12
N LYS A 41 9.76 10.25 -21.14
CA LYS A 41 9.01 9.28 -21.97
C LYS A 41 7.73 8.78 -21.29
N THR A 42 7.01 9.70 -20.63
CA THR A 42 5.74 9.41 -19.97
C THR A 42 4.62 9.44 -21.00
N ILE A 43 3.81 8.38 -21.06
CA ILE A 43 2.66 8.32 -21.99
C ILE A 43 1.37 8.59 -21.23
N TRP A 44 0.55 9.52 -21.75
CA TRP A 44 -0.83 9.72 -21.31
C TRP A 44 -1.77 9.13 -22.36
N GLY A 45 -2.68 8.26 -21.95
CA GLY A 45 -3.58 7.53 -22.85
C GLY A 45 -5.03 7.60 -22.40
N ASN A 46 -5.95 7.56 -23.36
CA ASN A 46 -7.38 7.40 -23.11
C ASN A 46 -7.90 6.18 -23.88
N VAL A 47 -8.51 5.25 -23.18
CA VAL A 47 -9.20 4.09 -23.71
C VAL A 47 -10.69 4.36 -23.66
N LYS A 48 -11.31 4.44 -24.83
CA LYS A 48 -12.78 4.49 -24.96
C LYS A 48 -13.32 3.08 -24.83
N CYS A 49 -13.82 2.70 -23.65
CA CYS A 49 -14.22 1.32 -23.35
C CYS A 49 -15.35 0.80 -24.26
N GLU A 50 -16.25 1.68 -24.69
CA GLU A 50 -17.30 1.34 -25.67
C GLU A 50 -16.73 0.85 -27.01
N GLU A 51 -15.53 1.30 -27.39
CA GLU A 51 -14.85 0.95 -28.64
C GLU A 51 -13.78 -0.13 -28.42
N GLN A 52 -13.41 -0.43 -27.15
CA GLN A 52 -12.27 -1.26 -26.76
C GLN A 52 -12.64 -2.23 -25.62
N LYS A 53 -13.69 -3.00 -25.84
CA LYS A 53 -14.25 -4.00 -24.87
C LYS A 53 -13.19 -4.96 -24.33
N GLU A 54 -12.28 -5.44 -25.18
CA GLU A 54 -11.21 -6.36 -24.76
C GLU A 54 -10.28 -5.74 -23.70
N LEU A 55 -9.99 -4.44 -23.80
CA LEU A 55 -9.18 -3.72 -22.81
C LEU A 55 -9.96 -3.46 -21.52
N GLU A 56 -11.26 -3.16 -21.64
CA GLU A 56 -12.16 -3.04 -20.49
C GLU A 56 -12.17 -4.32 -19.65
N GLU A 57 -12.37 -5.48 -20.29
CA GLU A 57 -12.39 -6.79 -19.63
C GLU A 57 -11.00 -7.17 -19.08
N LYS A 58 -9.95 -7.05 -19.91
CA LYS A 58 -8.57 -7.39 -19.53
C LYS A 58 -8.13 -6.65 -18.26
N TYR A 59 -8.46 -5.37 -18.17
CA TYR A 59 -8.10 -4.55 -17.03
C TYR A 59 -9.20 -4.46 -15.97
N LYS A 60 -10.23 -5.30 -16.05
CA LYS A 60 -11.33 -5.40 -15.07
C LYS A 60 -11.93 -4.04 -14.76
N ILE A 61 -12.30 -3.30 -15.78
CA ILE A 61 -12.94 -1.98 -15.64
C ILE A 61 -14.45 -2.20 -15.47
N TYR A 62 -14.99 -1.74 -14.34
CA TYR A 62 -16.43 -1.84 -14.05
C TYR A 62 -17.03 -0.54 -13.51
N LYS A 63 -16.20 0.51 -13.39
CA LYS A 63 -16.60 1.86 -13.00
C LYS A 63 -15.93 2.89 -13.91
N TYR A 64 -16.60 4.01 -14.15
CA TYR A 64 -16.15 5.03 -15.09
C TYR A 64 -16.19 6.43 -14.47
N PRO A 65 -15.15 7.25 -14.70
CA PRO A 65 -13.87 6.86 -15.30
C PRO A 65 -13.04 6.01 -14.32
N THR A 66 -12.14 5.17 -14.86
CA THR A 66 -11.10 4.49 -14.09
C THR A 66 -9.72 4.94 -14.60
N LEU A 67 -8.82 5.35 -13.72
CA LEU A 67 -7.48 5.85 -14.07
C LEU A 67 -6.44 4.85 -13.59
N LYS A 68 -5.63 4.28 -14.49
CA LYS A 68 -4.61 3.29 -14.13
C LYS A 68 -3.23 3.74 -14.56
N VAL A 69 -2.26 3.50 -13.69
CA VAL A 69 -0.85 3.70 -13.98
C VAL A 69 -0.22 2.37 -14.35
N PHE A 70 0.63 2.38 -15.36
CA PHE A 70 1.42 1.25 -15.78
C PHE A 70 2.90 1.61 -15.73
N PHE A 71 3.72 0.70 -15.22
CA PHE A 71 5.17 0.78 -15.31
C PHE A 71 5.69 -0.31 -16.21
N PHE A 72 6.42 0.06 -17.27
CA PHE A 72 6.93 -0.88 -18.26
C PHE A 72 5.86 -1.86 -18.80
N GLY A 73 4.60 -1.38 -18.91
CA GLY A 73 3.45 -2.17 -19.34
C GLY A 73 2.76 -3.04 -18.28
N TYR A 74 3.28 -3.08 -17.05
CA TYR A 74 2.65 -3.77 -15.92
C TYR A 74 1.70 -2.83 -15.21
N LEU A 75 0.49 -3.29 -14.92
CA LEU A 75 -0.48 -2.53 -14.14
C LEU A 75 0.08 -2.31 -12.74
N MET A 76 0.19 -1.04 -12.36
CA MET A 76 0.68 -0.65 -11.06
C MET A 76 -0.45 -0.47 -10.07
N THR A 77 -1.22 0.59 -10.25
CA THR A 77 -2.29 0.97 -9.33
C THR A 77 -3.39 1.70 -10.10
N GLU A 78 -4.53 1.81 -9.45
CA GLU A 78 -5.59 2.71 -9.85
C GLU A 78 -5.41 4.05 -9.12
N TYR A 79 -5.45 5.15 -9.85
CA TYR A 79 -5.49 6.48 -9.27
C TYR A 79 -6.92 6.85 -8.86
N ARG A 80 -7.11 7.15 -7.58
CA ARG A 80 -8.42 7.44 -6.96
C ARG A 80 -8.55 8.86 -6.41
N GLY A 81 -7.49 9.67 -6.56
CA GLY A 81 -7.41 11.03 -6.05
C GLY A 81 -8.31 12.04 -6.78
N SER A 82 -8.02 13.32 -6.57
CA SER A 82 -8.71 14.43 -7.24
C SER A 82 -8.52 14.36 -8.77
N ARG A 83 -9.48 14.85 -9.54
CA ARG A 83 -9.41 14.82 -11.01
C ARG A 83 -9.13 16.19 -11.61
N SER A 84 -8.57 17.12 -10.85
CA SER A 84 -8.10 18.40 -11.40
C SER A 84 -6.80 18.18 -12.18
N ALA A 85 -6.50 19.09 -13.11
CA ALA A 85 -5.30 18.95 -13.94
C ALA A 85 -4.01 18.98 -13.09
N GLU A 86 -4.00 19.83 -12.06
CA GLU A 86 -2.88 20.00 -11.13
C GLU A 86 -2.58 18.71 -10.37
N GLU A 87 -3.61 18.10 -9.77
CA GLU A 87 -3.48 16.88 -8.97
C GLU A 87 -3.11 15.65 -9.81
N LEU A 88 -3.62 15.58 -11.05
CA LEU A 88 -3.22 14.54 -12.01
C LEU A 88 -1.73 14.69 -12.38
N MET A 89 -1.27 15.92 -12.60
CA MET A 89 0.13 16.21 -12.93
C MET A 89 1.05 15.90 -11.74
N GLU A 90 0.72 16.38 -10.54
CA GLU A 90 1.46 16.10 -9.31
C GLU A 90 1.55 14.61 -9.02
N TYR A 91 0.46 13.87 -9.25
CA TYR A 91 0.47 12.42 -9.11
C TYR A 91 1.42 11.76 -10.10
N VAL A 92 1.40 12.13 -11.39
CA VAL A 92 2.32 11.56 -12.38
C VAL A 92 3.78 11.95 -12.09
N GLU A 93 4.02 13.17 -11.61
CA GLU A 93 5.35 13.59 -11.15
C GLU A 93 5.84 12.72 -9.98
N ARG A 94 4.99 12.52 -8.98
CA ARG A 94 5.26 11.61 -7.85
C ARG A 94 5.53 10.19 -8.35
N MET A 95 4.76 9.71 -9.31
CA MET A 95 4.92 8.37 -9.87
C MET A 95 6.19 8.25 -10.74
N GLU A 96 6.60 9.23 -11.53
CA GLU A 96 7.92 9.14 -12.20
C GLU A 96 9.08 9.04 -11.18
N ASN A 97 8.85 9.64 -10.01
CA ASN A 97 9.72 9.59 -8.85
C ASN A 97 9.36 8.43 -7.87
N THR A 98 8.65 7.36 -8.30
CA THR A 98 8.07 6.31 -7.41
C THR A 98 9.09 5.57 -6.55
N ALA A 99 10.34 5.47 -6.99
CA ALA A 99 11.39 5.19 -6.04
C ALA A 99 11.69 6.55 -5.39
N ASN A 100 11.41 6.72 -4.09
CA ASN A 100 11.97 7.82 -3.31
C ASN A 100 13.50 7.66 -3.36
N LEU A 101 14.07 8.10 -4.49
CA LEU A 101 15.43 7.84 -4.91
C LEU A 101 16.28 8.81 -4.10
N VAL A 102 16.71 8.33 -2.95
CA VAL A 102 17.71 9.03 -2.16
C VAL A 102 19.03 8.88 -2.89
N LYS A 103 19.58 10.01 -3.30
CA LYS A 103 20.79 10.09 -4.10
C LYS A 103 21.98 10.29 -3.15
N LEU A 104 22.95 9.36 -3.14
CA LEU A 104 24.17 9.48 -2.33
C LEU A 104 25.25 10.28 -3.07
N ASN A 105 25.76 11.36 -2.45
CA ASN A 105 26.84 12.22 -2.96
C ASN A 105 28.23 11.55 -2.83
N GLU A 106 29.21 12.08 -3.57
CA GLU A 106 30.45 11.43 -4.02
C GLU A 106 31.46 10.94 -2.96
N VAL A 107 31.25 11.09 -1.65
CA VAL A 107 32.21 10.60 -0.66
C VAL A 107 31.52 10.21 0.64
N GLU A 108 30.88 9.05 0.77
CA GLU A 108 30.48 8.55 2.11
C GLU A 108 30.11 7.05 2.15
N SER A 109 30.59 6.37 3.20
CA SER A 109 30.51 4.93 3.46
C SER A 109 29.10 4.44 3.84
N LEU A 110 28.98 3.13 4.15
CA LEU A 110 27.78 2.49 4.73
C LEU A 110 27.09 3.33 5.84
N THR A 111 27.83 4.17 6.56
CA THR A 111 27.34 4.98 7.67
C THR A 111 26.33 6.06 7.27
N GLN A 112 26.30 6.51 6.02
CA GLN A 112 25.41 7.60 5.60
C GLN A 112 24.06 7.16 5.05
N TRP A 113 23.97 6.04 4.34
CA TRP A 113 22.66 5.55 3.95
C TRP A 113 21.87 5.14 5.21
N GLN A 114 22.56 4.69 6.28
CA GLN A 114 21.98 4.48 7.61
C GLN A 114 21.29 5.75 8.15
N MET A 115 21.83 6.95 7.90
CA MET A 115 21.19 8.21 8.28
C MET A 115 19.87 8.48 7.55
N HIS A 116 19.68 7.85 6.38
CA HIS A 116 18.46 7.96 5.58
C HIS A 116 17.49 6.81 5.83
N VAL A 117 17.87 5.83 6.65
CA VAL A 117 16.92 4.83 7.15
C VAL A 117 16.04 5.52 8.17
N VAL A 118 14.84 5.88 7.72
CA VAL A 118 13.76 6.22 8.62
C VAL A 118 13.35 4.92 9.30
N PRO A 119 13.35 4.83 10.64
CA PRO A 119 12.77 3.69 11.33
C PRO A 119 11.41 3.37 10.69
N GLN A 120 11.21 2.11 10.28
CA GLN A 120 9.95 1.57 9.73
C GLN A 120 9.70 1.69 8.21
N LYS A 121 10.53 2.42 7.44
CA LYS A 121 10.55 2.26 5.97
C LYS A 121 11.75 1.43 5.53
N GLY A 122 11.48 0.17 5.18
CA GLY A 122 12.43 -0.72 4.52
C GLY A 122 13.15 -0.02 3.37
N THR A 123 14.47 -0.12 3.38
CA THR A 123 15.35 0.59 2.47
C THR A 123 16.05 -0.40 1.57
N LEU A 124 15.87 -0.23 0.26
CA LEU A 124 16.65 -0.93 -0.77
C LEU A 124 17.81 -0.05 -1.20
N ILE A 125 19.00 -0.64 -1.30
CA ILE A 125 20.19 0.06 -1.79
C ILE A 125 20.58 -0.60 -3.12
N LEU A 126 20.52 0.19 -4.18
CA LEU A 126 20.77 -0.24 -5.56
C LEU A 126 22.12 0.31 -6.00
N TRP A 127 23.15 -0.51 -5.89
CA TRP A 127 24.50 -0.15 -6.26
C TRP A 127 24.80 -0.57 -7.71
N PHE A 128 24.12 0.09 -8.65
CA PHE A 128 24.22 -0.18 -10.08
C PHE A 128 24.31 1.11 -10.90
N PRO A 129 24.96 1.10 -12.08
CA PRO A 129 24.97 2.27 -12.95
C PRO A 129 23.55 2.59 -13.40
N ARG A 130 23.16 3.87 -13.30
CA ARG A 130 21.81 4.30 -13.73
C ARG A 130 21.60 4.02 -15.21
N GLY A 131 20.41 3.51 -15.53
CA GLY A 131 20.06 3.11 -16.90
C GLY A 131 20.67 1.78 -17.35
N SER A 132 21.48 1.10 -16.53
CA SER A 132 21.91 -0.26 -16.83
C SER A 132 20.73 -1.24 -16.84
N PRO A 133 20.79 -2.34 -17.62
CA PRO A 133 19.70 -3.32 -17.65
C PRO A 133 19.32 -3.86 -16.26
N PRO A 134 20.26 -4.21 -15.35
CA PRO A 134 19.91 -4.61 -13.98
C PRO A 134 19.22 -3.50 -13.19
N PHE A 135 19.70 -2.25 -13.31
CA PHE A 135 19.09 -1.10 -12.62
C PHE A 135 17.62 -0.91 -13.02
N GLU A 136 17.32 -0.93 -14.32
CA GLU A 136 15.94 -0.80 -14.81
C GLU A 136 15.08 -2.02 -14.44
N LEU A 137 15.67 -3.22 -14.41
CA LEU A 137 14.98 -4.44 -14.01
C LEU A 137 14.58 -4.41 -12.53
N ILE A 138 15.46 -3.93 -11.65
CA ILE A 138 15.19 -3.78 -10.23
C ILE A 138 14.16 -2.67 -10.01
N LEU A 139 14.26 -1.53 -10.70
CA LEU A 139 13.23 -0.48 -10.61
C LEU A 139 11.85 -0.99 -11.04
N LYS A 140 11.79 -1.83 -12.08
CA LYS A 140 10.56 -2.50 -12.50
C LYS A 140 10.01 -3.42 -11.41
N ALA A 141 10.87 -4.16 -10.71
CA ALA A 141 10.47 -5.02 -9.59
C ALA A 141 10.00 -4.20 -8.38
N ILE A 142 10.69 -3.11 -8.04
CA ILE A 142 10.30 -2.18 -6.97
C ILE A 142 8.94 -1.57 -7.25
N ALA A 143 8.71 -1.13 -8.50
CA ALA A 143 7.43 -0.55 -8.89
C ALA A 143 6.30 -1.47 -8.43
N LEU A 144 6.33 -2.77 -8.78
CA LEU A 144 5.32 -3.78 -8.42
C LEU A 144 5.02 -3.91 -6.92
N ILE A 145 5.90 -3.40 -6.05
CA ILE A 145 5.84 -3.61 -4.59
C ILE A 145 5.39 -2.33 -3.87
N HIS A 146 5.07 -1.26 -4.64
CA HIS A 146 4.56 0.05 -4.23
C HIS A 146 5.50 0.88 -3.35
N ASP A 147 5.07 2.09 -2.97
CA ASP A 147 5.70 3.16 -2.16
C ASP A 147 6.06 2.75 -0.71
N ARG A 148 6.33 1.45 -0.51
CA ARG A 148 6.73 0.87 0.78
C ARG A 148 8.21 1.11 1.03
N LEU A 149 9.02 1.22 -0.01
CA LEU A 149 10.47 1.17 0.10
C LEU A 149 11.12 2.53 -0.17
N THR A 150 12.05 2.91 0.69
CA THR A 150 13.05 3.93 0.35
C THR A 150 14.08 3.28 -0.56
N VAL A 151 14.46 3.95 -1.65
CA VAL A 151 15.40 3.40 -2.61
C VAL A 151 16.62 4.29 -2.67
N VAL A 152 17.76 3.79 -2.22
CA VAL A 152 19.01 4.53 -2.18
C VAL A 152 19.83 4.16 -3.42
N VAL A 153 20.32 5.17 -4.14
CA VAL A 153 21.11 5.00 -5.37
C VAL A 153 22.34 5.92 -5.37
N PRO A 154 23.48 5.48 -5.93
CA PRO A 154 24.64 6.34 -6.10
C PRO A 154 24.36 7.46 -7.11
N ILE A 155 25.04 8.60 -6.96
CA ILE A 155 24.98 9.72 -7.91
C ILE A 155 25.97 9.56 -9.05
N ALA A 156 27.20 9.17 -8.75
CA ALA A 156 28.26 9.04 -9.73
C ALA A 156 28.40 7.59 -10.19
N THR A 157 28.43 7.38 -11.51
CA THR A 157 28.73 6.08 -12.14
C THR A 157 30.15 5.61 -11.85
N ASN A 158 31.06 6.56 -11.60
CA ASN A 158 32.49 6.31 -11.44
C ASN A 158 32.81 5.61 -10.09
N LEU A 159 31.92 5.73 -9.10
CA LEU A 159 32.03 5.03 -7.80
C LEU A 159 31.85 3.51 -7.94
N LEU A 160 31.25 3.06 -9.04
CA LEU A 160 30.92 1.65 -9.27
C LEU A 160 32.04 0.89 -9.98
N GLU A 161 33.09 1.57 -10.45
CA GLU A 161 34.19 0.92 -11.18
C GLU A 161 35.04 0.00 -10.29
N HIS A 162 34.94 0.15 -8.97
CA HIS A 162 35.74 -0.59 -7.98
C HIS A 162 34.92 -1.41 -6.96
N GLU A 163 33.58 -1.32 -7.00
CA GLU A 163 32.71 -2.09 -6.12
C GLU A 163 31.87 -3.09 -6.92
N GLU A 164 31.70 -4.30 -6.39
CA GLU A 164 30.80 -5.28 -6.97
C GLU A 164 29.37 -4.73 -7.00
N HIS A 165 28.72 -4.72 -8.17
CA HIS A 165 27.32 -4.30 -8.30
C HIS A 165 26.43 -5.14 -7.39
N LYS A 166 25.75 -4.50 -6.44
CA LYS A 166 25.01 -5.19 -5.37
C LYS A 166 23.64 -4.57 -5.13
N LEU A 167 22.71 -5.44 -4.74
CA LEU A 167 21.39 -5.08 -4.26
C LEU A 167 21.30 -5.47 -2.78
N TRP A 168 21.05 -4.48 -1.93
CA TRP A 168 20.89 -4.68 -0.50
C TRP A 168 19.52 -4.25 -0.01
N PHE A 169 19.14 -4.77 1.16
CA PHE A 169 17.95 -4.40 1.88
C PHE A 169 18.25 -4.26 3.38
N SER A 170 17.67 -3.25 4.01
CA SER A 170 17.71 -3.08 5.47
C SER A 170 16.41 -2.46 5.98
N LEU A 171 15.96 -2.89 7.15
CA LEU A 171 14.79 -2.31 7.85
C LEU A 171 15.18 -1.21 8.84
N ASP A 172 16.38 -1.31 9.40
CA ASP A 172 16.84 -0.56 10.57
C ASP A 172 18.18 0.17 10.34
N GLY A 173 18.82 -0.06 9.18
CA GLY A 173 20.13 0.48 8.86
C GLY A 173 21.28 -0.37 9.38
N GLU A 174 21.08 -1.11 10.47
CA GLU A 174 22.13 -1.90 11.09
C GLU A 174 22.27 -3.27 10.42
N HIS A 175 21.14 -3.94 10.17
CA HIS A 175 21.11 -5.27 9.58
C HIS A 175 20.91 -5.16 8.07
N VAL A 176 21.97 -5.47 7.32
CA VAL A 176 21.98 -5.45 5.86
C VAL A 176 21.88 -6.86 5.32
N GLN A 177 20.91 -7.08 4.43
CA GLN A 177 20.71 -8.32 3.71
C GLN A 177 21.09 -8.11 2.24
N THR A 178 21.94 -8.97 1.71
CA THR A 178 22.34 -8.95 0.29
C THR A 178 21.40 -9.84 -0.51
N PHE A 179 21.08 -9.42 -1.74
CA PHE A 179 20.44 -10.30 -2.70
C PHE A 179 21.50 -11.18 -3.37
N ASP A 180 21.44 -12.48 -3.08
CA ASP A 180 22.40 -13.47 -3.60
C ASP A 180 21.91 -14.19 -4.88
N GLY A 181 20.75 -13.77 -5.42
CA GLY A 181 20.18 -14.31 -6.65
C GLY A 181 20.72 -13.65 -7.93
N SER A 182 20.14 -14.01 -9.06
CA SER A 182 20.55 -13.46 -10.36
C SER A 182 19.99 -12.04 -10.57
N ILE A 183 20.88 -11.03 -10.67
CA ILE A 183 20.51 -9.62 -10.92
C ILE A 183 19.92 -9.36 -12.33
N THR A 184 19.88 -10.38 -13.19
CA THR A 184 19.20 -10.33 -14.50
C THR A 184 17.89 -11.10 -14.51
N ASN A 185 17.54 -11.82 -13.42
CA ASN A 185 16.29 -12.55 -13.31
C ASN A 185 15.22 -11.71 -12.60
N PHE A 186 14.25 -11.23 -13.37
CA PHE A 186 13.15 -10.42 -12.85
C PHE A 186 12.36 -11.10 -11.73
N GLU A 187 12.09 -12.40 -11.87
CA GLU A 187 11.23 -13.15 -10.96
C GLU A 187 11.89 -13.34 -9.60
N GLU A 188 13.20 -13.65 -9.59
CA GLU A 188 13.99 -13.75 -8.35
C GLU A 188 14.06 -12.41 -7.61
N ILE A 189 14.32 -11.32 -8.34
CA ILE A 189 14.39 -9.96 -7.77
C ILE A 189 13.02 -9.59 -7.19
N ALA A 190 11.94 -9.77 -7.95
CA ALA A 190 10.60 -9.39 -7.53
C ALA A 190 10.15 -10.19 -6.30
N GLU A 191 10.38 -11.50 -6.26
CA GLU A 191 9.99 -12.32 -5.11
C GLU A 191 10.84 -11.99 -3.87
N TRP A 192 12.14 -11.74 -4.03
CA TRP A 192 12.99 -11.33 -2.91
C TRP A 192 12.57 -10.00 -2.31
N ILE A 193 12.40 -8.95 -3.12
CA ILE A 193 11.95 -7.63 -2.63
C ILE A 193 10.57 -7.77 -1.98
N LYS A 194 9.67 -8.58 -2.57
CA LYS A 194 8.33 -8.80 -2.03
C LYS A 194 8.42 -9.44 -0.65
N GLN A 195 9.23 -10.49 -0.49
CA GLN A 195 9.47 -11.14 0.80
C GLN A 195 9.97 -10.14 1.85
N LYS A 196 10.91 -9.26 1.49
CA LYS A 196 11.42 -8.21 2.38
C LYS A 196 10.36 -7.18 2.77
N SER A 197 9.44 -6.87 1.85
CA SER A 197 8.34 -5.93 2.08
C SER A 197 7.16 -6.49 2.88
N LEU A 198 7.05 -7.81 3.08
CA LEU A 198 5.89 -8.42 3.73
C LEU A 198 5.76 -8.09 5.22
N GLY A 199 6.88 -7.84 5.91
CA GLY A 199 6.91 -7.48 7.33
C GLY A 199 6.74 -5.98 7.61
N MET A 200 6.55 -5.17 6.58
CA MET A 200 6.49 -3.72 6.73
C MET A 200 5.08 -3.25 7.08
N VAL A 201 5.00 -2.39 8.08
CA VAL A 201 3.76 -1.73 8.52
C VAL A 201 3.09 -1.03 7.35
N ARG A 202 1.77 -1.19 7.25
CA ARG A 202 0.99 -0.62 6.15
C ARG A 202 0.24 0.60 6.63
N GLU A 203 0.68 1.78 6.19
CA GLU A 203 -0.12 2.99 6.40
C GLU A 203 -1.40 2.91 5.55
N LEU A 204 -2.54 3.07 6.21
CA LEU A 204 -3.86 3.06 5.61
C LEU A 204 -4.26 4.51 5.34
N THR A 205 -4.38 4.84 4.06
CA THR A 205 -4.72 6.17 3.55
C THR A 205 -6.07 6.11 2.85
N PHE A 206 -6.75 7.24 2.68
CA PHE A 206 -8.04 7.24 1.94
C PHE A 206 -7.92 6.65 0.54
N GLU A 207 -6.78 6.85 -0.14
CA GLU A 207 -6.54 6.35 -1.49
C GLU A 207 -6.43 4.82 -1.52
N ASN A 208 -5.71 4.19 -0.59
CA ASN A 208 -5.58 2.74 -0.56
C ASN A 208 -6.79 2.04 0.08
N MET A 209 -7.50 2.71 1.01
CA MET A 209 -8.71 2.16 1.63
C MET A 209 -9.82 1.87 0.61
N GLU A 210 -10.01 2.74 -0.39
CA GLU A 210 -11.04 2.54 -1.44
C GLU A 210 -10.78 1.25 -2.23
N GLU A 211 -9.51 0.86 -2.47
CA GLU A 211 -9.13 -0.41 -3.10
C GLU A 211 -9.56 -1.62 -2.23
N PHE A 212 -9.23 -1.62 -0.94
CA PHE A 212 -9.63 -2.70 -0.05
C PHE A 212 -11.16 -2.81 0.11
N ALA A 213 -11.84 -1.66 0.18
CA ALA A 213 -13.29 -1.56 0.27
C ALA A 213 -13.99 -2.11 -0.96
N GLU A 214 -13.43 -1.80 -2.13
CA GLU A 214 -13.89 -2.26 -3.42
C GLU A 214 -13.73 -3.78 -3.57
N ASP A 215 -12.59 -4.34 -3.17
CA ASP A 215 -12.36 -5.79 -3.17
C ASP A 215 -13.12 -6.51 -2.04
N GLY A 216 -13.62 -5.79 -1.04
CA GLY A 216 -14.23 -6.36 0.17
C GLY A 216 -13.24 -7.21 0.96
N THR A 217 -11.97 -6.79 0.98
CA THR A 217 -10.89 -7.50 1.69
C THR A 217 -10.87 -7.03 3.14
N PRO A 218 -11.16 -7.89 4.13
CA PRO A 218 -11.22 -7.47 5.52
C PRO A 218 -9.85 -6.95 5.99
N MET A 219 -9.88 -6.04 6.95
CA MET A 219 -8.69 -5.33 7.43
C MET A 219 -8.60 -5.41 8.96
N LEU A 220 -7.41 -5.72 9.45
CA LEU A 220 -7.02 -5.45 10.82
C LEU A 220 -6.40 -4.05 10.86
N ILE A 221 -7.02 -3.12 11.59
CA ILE A 221 -6.69 -1.70 11.60
C ILE A 221 -6.34 -1.26 13.02
N LEU A 222 -5.13 -0.77 13.22
CA LEU A 222 -4.71 -0.07 14.43
C LEU A 222 -4.87 1.44 14.20
N LEU A 223 -5.80 2.08 14.91
CA LEU A 223 -5.88 3.53 14.94
C LEU A 223 -5.00 4.01 16.08
N ARG A 224 -4.05 4.89 15.77
CA ARG A 224 -3.07 5.45 16.73
C ARG A 224 -2.91 6.95 16.54
N LYS A 225 -2.12 7.60 17.41
CA LYS A 225 -1.65 8.96 17.17
C LYS A 225 -0.49 8.93 16.18
N LYS A 226 -0.33 9.96 15.35
CA LYS A 226 0.70 10.01 14.29
C LYS A 226 2.13 9.73 14.78
N ASP A 227 2.48 10.21 15.96
CA ASP A 227 3.85 10.12 16.51
C ASP A 227 4.02 8.96 17.51
N ASP A 228 3.03 8.04 17.57
CA ASP A 228 3.06 6.87 18.45
C ASP A 228 3.89 5.73 17.83
N ASN A 229 5.22 5.85 17.99
CA ASN A 229 6.20 4.86 17.54
C ASN A 229 6.22 3.60 18.41
N ASP A 230 5.79 3.70 19.68
CA ASP A 230 5.78 2.59 20.62
C ASP A 230 4.73 1.57 20.19
N SER A 231 3.53 2.02 19.84
CA SER A 231 2.50 1.17 19.25
C SER A 231 2.96 0.46 17.99
N GLU A 232 3.82 1.08 17.18
CA GLU A 232 4.36 0.42 16.00
C GLU A 232 5.28 -0.74 16.34
N THR A 233 6.18 -0.47 17.28
CA THR A 233 7.23 -1.41 17.68
C THR A 233 6.63 -2.58 18.46
N ASN A 234 5.59 -2.32 19.24
CA ASN A 234 4.93 -3.32 20.07
C ASN A 234 3.98 -4.22 19.27
N PHE A 235 3.49 -3.78 18.10
CA PHE A 235 2.59 -4.59 17.26
C PHE A 235 3.41 -5.59 16.43
N LYS A 236 3.51 -6.83 16.92
CA LYS A 236 4.39 -7.85 16.32
C LYS A 236 3.87 -8.49 15.03
N ILE A 237 2.58 -8.34 14.72
CA ILE A 237 1.98 -8.74 13.45
C ILE A 237 1.85 -7.52 12.53
N ASN A 238 1.48 -7.68 11.26
CA ASN A 238 1.40 -6.55 10.31
C ASN A 238 -0.04 -6.03 10.06
N PRO A 239 -0.58 -5.10 10.89
CA PRO A 239 -1.88 -4.48 10.67
C PRO A 239 -1.76 -3.32 9.67
N PHE A 240 -2.92 -2.84 9.25
CA PHE A 240 -3.04 -1.49 8.73
C PHE A 240 -2.97 -0.48 9.88
N MET A 241 -2.16 0.57 9.76
CA MET A 241 -2.07 1.64 10.73
C MET A 241 -2.59 2.95 10.14
N THR A 242 -3.23 3.78 10.94
CA THR A 242 -3.68 5.11 10.49
C THR A 242 -3.77 6.08 11.66
N ASP A 243 -3.59 7.36 11.39
CA ASP A 243 -3.76 8.42 12.40
C ASP A 243 -5.24 8.59 12.75
N GLY A 244 -5.63 8.10 13.91
CA GLY A 244 -6.99 8.24 14.44
C GLY A 244 -7.36 9.70 14.72
N SER A 245 -6.37 10.58 14.93
CA SER A 245 -6.58 11.99 15.30
C SER A 245 -7.25 12.79 14.17
N ILE A 246 -6.99 12.42 12.92
CA ILE A 246 -7.63 13.03 11.73
C ILE A 246 -8.95 12.35 11.36
N LEU A 247 -9.21 11.15 11.89
CA LEU A 247 -10.42 10.35 11.60
C LEU A 247 -11.53 10.56 12.65
N LYS A 248 -11.84 11.81 12.99
CA LYS A 248 -12.84 12.16 14.02
C LYS A 248 -14.22 11.54 13.78
N ALA A 249 -14.64 11.37 12.53
CA ALA A 249 -15.90 10.72 12.20
C ALA A 249 -15.91 9.23 12.57
N VAL A 250 -14.77 8.55 12.39
CA VAL A 250 -14.60 7.13 12.74
C VAL A 250 -14.59 6.98 14.26
N LEU A 251 -13.87 7.85 14.98
CA LEU A 251 -13.84 7.86 16.45
C LEU A 251 -15.27 8.01 17.02
N ARG A 252 -16.01 9.03 16.57
CA ARG A 252 -17.40 9.27 17.00
C ARG A 252 -18.33 8.10 16.70
N HIS A 253 -18.20 7.49 15.52
CA HIS A 253 -19.03 6.35 15.13
C HIS A 253 -18.87 5.18 16.09
N TYR A 254 -17.66 4.98 16.62
CA TYR A 254 -17.37 3.92 17.57
C TYR A 254 -17.41 4.35 19.05
N ASN A 255 -17.93 5.56 19.35
CA ASN A 255 -17.94 6.15 20.70
C ASN A 255 -16.55 6.16 21.35
N LYS A 256 -15.53 6.54 20.57
CA LYS A 256 -14.15 6.72 21.01
C LYS A 256 -13.76 8.19 20.94
N GLU A 257 -12.85 8.59 21.80
CA GLU A 257 -12.19 9.90 21.80
C GLU A 257 -10.70 9.76 21.44
N ILE A 258 -10.01 10.88 21.25
CA ILE A 258 -8.57 10.89 20.94
C ILE A 258 -7.74 10.22 22.06
N ASP A 259 -8.21 10.29 23.30
CA ASP A 259 -7.54 9.70 24.47
C ASP A 259 -7.74 8.18 24.55
N ASP A 260 -8.67 7.61 23.79
CA ASP A 260 -8.84 6.15 23.68
C ASP A 260 -7.86 5.52 22.67
N LEU A 261 -7.04 6.32 21.98
CA LEU A 261 -6.01 5.82 21.08
C LEU A 261 -4.78 5.32 21.87
N PRO A 262 -4.12 4.23 21.43
CA PRO A 262 -4.49 3.39 20.29
C PRO A 262 -5.67 2.45 20.56
N PHE A 263 -6.41 2.08 19.51
CA PHE A 263 -7.35 0.95 19.55
C PHE A 263 -7.39 0.16 18.24
N LEU A 264 -7.74 -1.11 18.36
CA LEU A 264 -7.67 -2.10 17.29
C LEU A 264 -9.07 -2.46 16.79
N ILE A 265 -9.24 -2.54 15.47
CA ILE A 265 -10.50 -2.89 14.81
C ILE A 265 -10.26 -3.99 13.76
N ILE A 266 -11.18 -4.93 13.65
CA ILE A 266 -11.32 -5.77 12.45
C ILE A 266 -12.56 -5.29 11.69
N ASP A 267 -12.36 -4.84 10.45
CA ASP A 267 -13.43 -4.33 9.59
C ASP A 267 -13.57 -5.18 8.33
N GLN A 268 -14.82 -5.49 7.96
CA GLN A 268 -15.17 -6.29 6.79
C GLN A 268 -16.12 -5.57 5.81
N PHE A 269 -16.18 -4.23 5.89
CA PHE A 269 -17.01 -3.34 5.07
C PHE A 269 -18.53 -3.59 5.15
N VAL A 270 -18.95 -4.38 6.13
CA VAL A 270 -20.35 -4.62 6.50
C VAL A 270 -20.48 -4.44 8.00
N HIS A 271 -19.63 -5.15 8.74
CA HIS A 271 -19.52 -5.03 10.19
C HIS A 271 -18.08 -4.73 10.60
N SER A 272 -17.96 -4.17 11.80
CA SER A 272 -16.69 -3.90 12.45
C SER A 272 -16.72 -4.48 13.85
N TYR A 273 -15.57 -4.92 14.29
CA TYR A 273 -15.36 -5.53 15.58
C TYR A 273 -14.23 -4.80 16.27
N LEU A 274 -14.52 -4.25 17.43
CA LEU A 274 -13.53 -3.50 18.20
C LEU A 274 -12.88 -4.44 19.20
N SER A 275 -11.56 -4.33 19.31
CA SER A 275 -10.83 -4.94 20.40
C SER A 275 -11.41 -4.46 21.73
N PRO A 276 -11.61 -5.37 22.69
CA PRO A 276 -12.07 -4.99 24.02
C PRO A 276 -10.95 -4.31 24.83
N TRP A 277 -9.69 -4.44 24.41
CA TRP A 277 -8.53 -3.73 24.95
C TRP A 277 -8.21 -2.45 24.17
N ASN A 278 -7.72 -1.44 24.88
CA ASN A 278 -7.20 -0.18 24.35
C ASN A 278 -5.80 0.10 24.91
N GLY A 279 -5.09 1.08 24.33
CA GLY A 279 -3.76 1.46 24.80
C GLY A 279 -2.77 0.30 24.76
N ASP A 280 -1.91 0.25 25.77
CA ASP A 280 -0.86 -0.77 25.90
C ASP A 280 -1.43 -2.19 26.11
N GLU A 281 -2.66 -2.31 26.60
CA GLU A 281 -3.28 -3.63 26.85
C GLU A 281 -3.51 -4.41 25.56
N ILE A 282 -3.63 -3.75 24.41
CA ILE A 282 -3.75 -4.41 23.10
C ILE A 282 -2.56 -5.34 22.85
N PHE A 283 -1.36 -4.91 23.26
CA PHE A 283 -0.09 -5.57 22.98
C PHE A 283 0.28 -6.61 24.04
N ALA A 284 -0.51 -6.76 25.10
CA ALA A 284 -0.26 -7.80 26.08
C ALA A 284 -0.37 -9.19 25.44
N ASN A 285 0.55 -10.09 25.83
CA ASN A 285 0.65 -11.43 25.25
C ASN A 285 -0.71 -12.15 25.26
N GLY A 286 -1.11 -12.69 24.10
CA GLY A 286 -2.34 -13.45 23.95
C GLY A 286 -3.61 -12.61 23.69
N ASN A 287 -3.61 -11.30 23.93
CA ASN A 287 -4.82 -10.48 23.76
C ASN A 287 -5.28 -10.39 22.29
N ILE A 288 -4.36 -10.17 21.35
CA ILE A 288 -4.70 -10.17 19.91
C ILE A 288 -5.18 -11.56 19.47
N LYS A 289 -4.53 -12.63 19.93
CA LYS A 289 -4.91 -14.01 19.62
C LYS A 289 -6.32 -14.32 20.13
N LYS A 290 -6.63 -13.87 21.34
CA LYS A 290 -7.96 -14.00 21.94
C LYS A 290 -9.00 -13.18 21.17
N PHE A 291 -8.70 -11.93 20.84
CA PHE A 291 -9.57 -11.09 20.02
C PHE A 291 -9.95 -11.79 18.70
N VAL A 292 -8.95 -12.39 18.05
CA VAL A 292 -9.13 -13.13 16.79
C VAL A 292 -9.93 -14.43 16.99
N ALA A 293 -9.67 -15.16 18.06
CA ALA A 293 -10.37 -16.40 18.39
C ALA A 293 -11.86 -16.17 18.74
N ASP A 294 -12.17 -15.10 19.47
CA ASP A 294 -13.54 -14.77 19.87
C ASP A 294 -14.42 -14.46 18.64
N LEU A 295 -13.83 -13.87 17.61
CA LEU A 295 -14.49 -13.63 16.32
C LEU A 295 -14.80 -14.92 15.55
N PHE A 296 -13.95 -15.95 15.62
CA PHE A 296 -14.25 -17.26 15.01
C PHE A 296 -15.46 -17.95 15.65
N ASN A 297 -15.68 -17.72 16.94
CA ASN A 297 -16.70 -18.40 17.74
C ASN A 297 -18.07 -17.71 17.72
N GLU A 298 -18.17 -16.48 17.19
CA GLU A 298 -19.45 -15.78 17.08
C GLU A 298 -20.38 -16.52 16.09
N ALA A 299 -21.52 -17.02 16.58
CA ALA A 299 -22.37 -18.03 15.94
C ALA A 299 -23.09 -17.62 14.63
N HIS A 300 -22.61 -16.61 13.90
CA HIS A 300 -23.16 -16.12 12.63
C HIS A 300 -22.18 -16.20 11.44
N HIS A 301 -21.04 -16.89 11.58
CA HIS A 301 -20.02 -17.00 10.53
C HIS A 301 -20.34 -17.96 9.36
N ARG A 302 -21.44 -18.73 9.42
CA ARG A 302 -21.75 -19.77 8.42
C ARG A 302 -22.56 -19.25 7.23
N LYS A 303 -21.95 -18.41 6.38
CA LYS A 303 -22.24 -18.44 4.92
C LYS A 303 -21.40 -17.54 4.02
N TYR A 304 -20.72 -16.49 4.52
CA TYR A 304 -20.26 -15.41 3.64
C TYR A 304 -18.81 -14.91 3.75
N HIS A 305 -17.96 -15.47 4.63
CA HIS A 305 -16.70 -14.77 4.94
C HIS A 305 -15.44 -15.62 4.85
N LYS A 306 -15.27 -16.40 3.77
CA LYS A 306 -13.99 -17.07 3.45
C LYS A 306 -12.78 -16.13 3.56
N LYS A 307 -12.91 -14.88 3.07
CA LYS A 307 -11.85 -13.87 3.17
C LYS A 307 -11.52 -13.44 4.60
N LEU A 308 -12.52 -13.42 5.49
CA LEU A 308 -12.30 -13.13 6.92
C LEU A 308 -11.61 -14.32 7.56
N ASP A 309 -12.09 -15.54 7.34
CA ASP A 309 -11.45 -16.76 7.84
C ASP A 309 -9.98 -16.85 7.40
N ASP A 310 -9.69 -16.52 6.13
CA ASP A 310 -8.34 -16.46 5.58
C ASP A 310 -7.48 -15.40 6.30
N LEU A 311 -8.01 -14.20 6.58
CA LEU A 311 -7.30 -13.16 7.33
C LEU A 311 -7.04 -13.60 8.77
N MET A 312 -8.04 -14.12 9.45
CA MET A 312 -7.96 -14.50 10.85
C MET A 312 -6.98 -15.66 11.04
N LYS A 313 -7.02 -16.66 10.14
CA LYS A 313 -6.03 -17.73 10.11
C LYS A 313 -4.63 -17.18 9.91
N LYS A 314 -4.45 -16.25 8.97
CA LYS A 314 -3.15 -15.62 8.72
C LYS A 314 -2.61 -14.91 9.96
N ILE A 315 -3.46 -14.19 10.70
CA ILE A 315 -3.07 -13.53 11.96
C ILE A 315 -2.67 -14.57 13.00
N THR A 316 -3.46 -15.62 13.20
CA THR A 316 -3.13 -16.69 14.16
C THR A 316 -1.82 -17.39 13.82
N ASP A 317 -1.60 -17.77 12.57
CA ASP A 317 -0.37 -18.43 12.11
C ASP A 317 0.87 -17.53 12.35
N GLU A 318 0.72 -16.21 12.14
CA GLU A 318 1.78 -15.22 12.37
C GLU A 318 2.10 -15.07 13.87
N ILE A 319 1.07 -14.98 14.72
CA ILE A 319 1.22 -14.93 16.18
C ILE A 319 1.92 -16.19 16.70
N GLU A 320 1.48 -17.38 16.28
CA GLU A 320 2.08 -18.64 16.72
C GLU A 320 3.54 -18.77 16.32
N LYS A 321 3.91 -18.24 15.15
CA LYS A 321 5.31 -18.19 14.71
C LYS A 321 6.13 -17.28 15.63
N ILE A 322 5.64 -16.10 15.95
CA ILE A 322 6.30 -15.13 16.85
C ILE A 322 6.44 -15.70 18.26
N GLU A 323 5.40 -16.35 18.80
CA GLU A 323 5.41 -16.98 20.13
C GLU A 323 6.49 -18.08 20.20
N LYS A 324 6.61 -18.92 19.15
CA LYS A 324 7.65 -19.96 19.08
C LYS A 324 9.07 -19.41 19.01
N GLU A 325 9.26 -18.26 18.37
CA GLU A 325 10.58 -17.61 18.22
C GLU A 325 11.02 -16.84 19.49
N SER A 326 10.10 -16.53 20.41
CA SER A 326 10.36 -15.60 21.52
C SER A 326 10.36 -16.21 22.93
N GLU A 327 10.12 -17.52 23.09
CA GLU A 327 10.00 -18.20 24.41
C GLU A 327 9.06 -17.48 25.41
N LEU A 328 8.08 -16.73 24.91
CA LEU A 328 7.20 -15.92 25.74
C LEU A 328 6.04 -16.76 26.31
N GLU A 329 5.91 -16.79 27.64
CA GLU A 329 4.75 -17.37 28.32
C GLU A 329 3.48 -16.50 28.16
N GLU A 330 2.32 -17.14 28.00
CA GLU A 330 1.00 -16.49 27.97
C GLU A 330 0.72 -15.79 29.31
N LYS A 331 0.67 -14.45 29.31
CA LYS A 331 0.13 -13.68 30.44
C LYS A 331 -1.33 -13.33 30.16
N THR A 332 -2.23 -14.03 30.83
CA THR A 332 -3.67 -13.77 30.76
C THR A 332 -4.00 -12.42 31.42
N THR A 333 -4.48 -11.47 30.62
CA THR A 333 -5.13 -10.25 31.14
C THR A 333 -6.61 -10.52 31.43
N LYS A 334 -7.27 -9.63 32.19
CA LYS A 334 -8.70 -9.76 32.53
C LYS A 334 -9.54 -9.74 31.24
N ASP A 335 -10.47 -10.69 31.14
CA ASP A 335 -11.44 -10.78 30.06
C ASP A 335 -12.41 -9.59 30.09
N PRO A 336 -12.38 -8.65 29.12
CA PRO A 336 -13.24 -7.47 29.19
C PRO A 336 -14.66 -7.73 28.68
N GLY A 337 -14.98 -8.95 28.23
CA GLY A 337 -16.31 -9.34 27.74
C GLY A 337 -16.38 -9.49 26.22
N THR A 338 -17.59 -9.76 25.71
CA THR A 338 -17.85 -10.14 24.30
C THR A 338 -17.51 -9.01 23.32
N VAL A 339 -16.86 -9.40 22.21
CA VAL A 339 -16.57 -8.51 21.08
C VAL A 339 -17.88 -7.96 20.49
N GLY A 340 -18.09 -6.65 20.61
CA GLY A 340 -19.31 -6.00 20.13
C GLY A 340 -19.31 -5.80 18.61
N LYS A 341 -20.26 -6.43 17.93
CA LYS A 341 -20.52 -6.24 16.50
C LYS A 341 -21.15 -4.87 16.22
N GLN A 342 -20.52 -4.05 15.38
CA GLN A 342 -21.04 -2.76 14.95
C GLN A 342 -21.15 -2.65 13.42
N GLU A 343 -21.88 -1.66 12.92
CA GLU A 343 -21.93 -1.37 11.48
C GLU A 343 -20.62 -0.72 11.02
N SER A 344 -20.10 -1.14 9.86
CA SER A 344 -18.86 -0.57 9.33
C SER A 344 -19.04 0.86 8.84
N VAL A 345 -18.23 1.79 9.38
CA VAL A 345 -18.08 3.14 8.84
C VAL A 345 -17.27 3.14 7.54
N PHE A 346 -16.32 2.19 7.41
CA PHE A 346 -15.44 2.07 6.25
C PHE A 346 -16.17 1.61 4.98
N LYS A 347 -17.40 1.07 5.09
CA LYS A 347 -18.26 0.79 3.92
C LYS A 347 -18.53 2.02 3.05
N GLN A 348 -18.45 3.22 3.63
CA GLN A 348 -18.63 4.50 2.92
C GLN A 348 -17.46 4.82 1.98
N LEU A 349 -16.34 4.11 2.11
CA LEU A 349 -15.15 4.24 1.27
C LEU A 349 -15.24 3.42 -0.01
N LYS A 350 -16.30 2.64 -0.20
CA LYS A 350 -16.56 1.99 -1.50
C LYS A 350 -16.71 3.06 -2.58
N PRO A 351 -16.34 2.76 -3.83
CA PRO A 351 -16.55 3.68 -4.95
C PRO A 351 -18.00 4.21 -4.95
N ALA A 352 -18.15 5.53 -4.91
CA ALA A 352 -19.45 6.18 -4.76
C ALA A 352 -20.07 6.56 -6.10
N LYS A 353 -21.40 6.44 -6.23
CA LYS A 353 -22.17 6.88 -7.43
C LYS A 353 -22.06 8.39 -7.69
N THR A 354 -21.63 9.17 -6.70
CA THR A 354 -21.35 10.61 -6.82
C THR A 354 -20.03 10.92 -7.52
N ARG A 355 -19.16 9.93 -7.73
CA ARG A 355 -17.86 10.05 -8.40
C ARG A 355 -17.71 9.15 -9.63
N TYR A 356 -18.49 8.08 -9.71
CA TYR A 356 -18.37 7.06 -10.75
C TYR A 356 -19.73 6.66 -11.32
N SER A 357 -19.74 6.20 -12.57
CA SER A 357 -20.82 5.42 -13.16
C SER A 357 -20.40 3.95 -13.23
N PHE A 358 -21.28 3.01 -12.87
CA PHE A 358 -20.97 1.58 -12.83
C PHE A 358 -21.45 0.86 -14.09
N ALA A 359 -20.64 -0.06 -14.61
CA ALA A 359 -20.90 -0.76 -15.87
C ALA A 359 -22.09 -1.74 -15.83
N LYS A 360 -22.55 -2.15 -14.65
CA LYS A 360 -23.55 -3.22 -14.46
C LYS A 360 -24.89 -2.78 -13.85
N GLU A 361 -25.14 -1.48 -13.69
CA GLU A 361 -26.42 -1.00 -13.15
C GLU A 361 -27.41 -0.52 -14.23
N GLU A 362 -27.08 -0.64 -15.52
CA GLU A 362 -27.97 -0.31 -16.65
C GLU A 362 -28.09 -1.47 -17.65
N LEU A 363 -28.50 -2.65 -17.17
CA LEU A 363 -29.13 -3.69 -17.98
C LEU A 363 -30.33 -4.29 -17.25
#